data_AF-A0A7C9DY49-F1
#
_entry.id   AF-A0A7C9DY49-F1
#
_cell.length_a   1.000
_cell.length_b   1.000
_cell.length_c   1.000
_cell.angle_alpha   90.00
_cell.angle_beta   90.00
_cell.angle_gamma   90.00
#
_symmetry.space_group_name_H-M   'P 1'
#
loop_
_entity.id
_entity.type
_entity.pdbx_description
1 polymer ?
#
loop_
_entity_poly.entity_id
_entity_poly.type
_entity_poly.pdbx_seq_one_letter_code
_entity_poly.pdbx_strand_id
1 'polypeptide(L)'
;LNNPKFAEKAVNSGVIPPLLELLRGRLSWVEQRVAVRALGHLATHEISFKKLLDYEGQVVELSMKTASTCLEVIYHSFIRKGEAERSNYQCDLLTRGVGGFEFENRKAEEWASQLQCWSLSLLDCFVKRERGLNLICNQ
;
A
#
# COMPACT_ATOMS: atom_id res chain seq x y z
N LEU A 1 18.22 -7.75 -4.97
CA LEU A 1 17.54 -6.45 -4.81
C LEU A 1 17.10 -6.12 -3.38
N ASN A 2 17.36 -6.97 -2.37
CA ASN A 2 17.04 -6.65 -0.98
C ASN A 2 18.33 -6.41 -0.19
N ASN A 3 18.81 -5.15 -0.19
CA ASN A 3 20.01 -4.76 0.55
C ASN A 3 19.60 -3.90 1.76
N PRO A 4 19.80 -4.39 3.00
CA PRO A 4 19.44 -3.65 4.22
C PRO A 4 20.00 -2.23 4.27
N LYS A 5 21.20 -2.00 3.70
CA LYS A 5 21.85 -0.68 3.65
C LYS A 5 21.03 0.35 2.87
N PHE A 6 20.29 -0.06 1.84
CA PHE A 6 19.44 0.85 1.08
C PHE A 6 18.15 1.18 1.81
N ALA A 7 17.57 0.22 2.54
CA ALA A 7 16.40 0.49 3.38
C ALA A 7 16.75 1.48 4.51
N GLU A 8 17.90 1.29 5.15
CA GLU A 8 18.44 2.21 6.15
C GLU A 8 18.67 3.61 5.56
N LYS A 9 19.34 3.71 4.41
CA LYS A 9 19.57 5.00 3.74
C LYS A 9 18.25 5.70 3.39
N ALA A 10 17.24 4.95 2.95
CA ALA A 10 15.93 5.50 2.59
C ALA A 10 15.20 6.09 3.80
N VAL A 11 15.14 5.38 4.94
CA VAL A 11 14.50 5.91 6.15
C VAL A 11 15.25 7.11 6.72
N ASN A 12 16.59 7.10 6.67
CA ASN A 12 17.41 8.24 7.10
C ASN A 12 17.26 9.46 6.18
N SER A 13 16.80 9.25 4.94
CA SER A 13 16.48 10.33 4.00
C SER A 13 15.04 10.85 4.16
N GLY A 14 14.28 10.38 5.15
CA GLY A 14 12.94 10.89 5.45
C GLY A 14 11.82 10.37 4.53
N VAL A 15 11.96 9.16 3.98
CA VAL A 15 10.97 8.61 3.03
C VAL A 15 9.63 8.21 3.67
N ILE A 16 9.58 7.98 5.00
CA ILE A 16 8.40 7.42 5.68
C ILE A 16 7.17 8.34 5.58
N PRO A 17 7.22 9.64 5.95
CA PRO A 17 6.04 10.50 5.87
C PRO A 17 5.43 10.61 4.46
N PRO A 18 6.21 10.82 3.38
CA PRO A 18 5.66 10.79 2.02
C PRO A 18 4.95 9.48 1.66
N LEU A 19 5.47 8.33 2.11
CA LEU A 19 4.83 7.03 1.88
C LEU A 19 3.51 6.91 2.66
N LEU A 20 3.44 7.45 3.89
CA LEU A 20 2.20 7.47 4.66
C LEU A 20 1.14 8.38 4.03
N GLU A 21 1.54 9.52 3.45
CA GLU A 21 0.61 10.37 2.68
C GLU A 21 0.03 9.64 1.46
N LEU A 22 0.87 8.91 0.73
CA LEU A 22 0.41 8.10 -0.40
C LEU A 22 -0.53 6.98 0.08
N LEU A 23 -0.17 6.27 1.17
CA LEU A 23 -1.02 5.22 1.74
C LEU A 23 -2.36 5.75 2.24
N ARG A 24 -2.42 6.99 2.74
CA ARG A 24 -3.69 7.66 3.11
C ARG A 24 -4.60 7.93 1.91
N GLY A 25 -4.08 7.82 0.69
CA GLY A 25 -4.85 8.01 -0.54
C GLY A 25 -4.73 9.41 -1.13
N ARG A 26 -3.63 10.13 -0.89
CA ARG A 26 -3.39 11.49 -1.41
C ARG A 26 -3.52 11.62 -2.94
N LEU A 27 -3.26 10.53 -3.68
CA LEU A 27 -3.38 10.49 -5.14
C LEU A 27 -4.45 9.48 -5.55
N SER A 28 -4.11 8.20 -5.63
CA SER A 28 -5.06 7.16 -5.96
C SER A 28 -4.69 5.82 -5.33
N TRP A 29 -5.59 4.84 -5.46
CA TRP A 29 -5.36 3.49 -4.96
C TRP A 29 -4.16 2.78 -5.65
N VAL A 30 -3.79 3.23 -6.85
CA VAL A 30 -2.59 2.74 -7.55
C VAL A 30 -1.33 3.11 -6.75
N GLU A 31 -1.23 4.36 -6.28
CA GLU A 31 -0.11 4.80 -5.47
C GLU A 31 -0.14 4.20 -4.07
N GLN A 32 -1.32 3.98 -3.48
CA GLN A 32 -1.45 3.27 -2.20
C GLN A 32 -0.79 1.87 -2.26
N ARG A 33 -0.99 1.15 -3.37
CA ARG A 33 -0.35 -0.15 -3.62
C ARG A 33 1.18 -0.07 -3.64
N VAL A 34 1.74 0.95 -4.27
CA VAL A 34 3.20 1.13 -4.28
C VAL A 34 3.72 1.55 -2.91
N ALA A 35 2.98 2.43 -2.21
CA ALA A 35 3.33 2.90 -0.88
C ALA A 35 3.37 1.78 0.15
N VAL A 36 2.33 0.93 0.19
CA VAL A 36 2.29 -0.21 1.12
C VAL A 36 3.41 -1.21 0.83
N ARG A 37 3.76 -1.41 -0.45
CA ARG A 37 4.87 -2.29 -0.83
C ARG A 37 6.21 -1.76 -0.32
N ALA A 38 6.45 -0.46 -0.49
CA ALA A 38 7.66 0.19 -0.02
C ALA A 38 7.77 0.14 1.51
N LEU A 39 6.69 0.47 2.23
CA LEU A 39 6.63 0.37 3.70
C LEU A 39 6.87 -1.06 4.18
N GLY A 40 6.26 -2.06 3.50
CA GLY A 40 6.51 -3.48 3.74
C GLY A 40 7.99 -3.83 3.62
N HIS A 41 8.69 -3.37 2.57
CA HIS A 41 10.13 -3.59 2.42
C HIS A 41 10.94 -2.95 3.55
N LEU A 42 10.60 -1.72 3.94
CA LEU A 42 11.25 -1.06 5.07
C LEU A 42 11.02 -1.82 6.39
N ALA A 43 9.84 -2.40 6.58
CA ALA A 43 9.49 -3.17 7.78
C ALA A 43 10.20 -4.53 7.89
N THR A 44 10.80 -5.04 6.79
CA THR A 44 11.53 -6.32 6.82
C THR A 44 12.90 -6.23 7.48
N HIS A 45 13.55 -5.07 7.45
CA HIS A 45 14.90 -4.88 8.01
C HIS A 45 14.85 -4.21 9.38
N GLU A 46 15.66 -4.68 10.33
CA GLU A 46 15.60 -4.26 11.73
C GLU A 46 15.82 -2.74 11.92
N ILE A 47 16.84 -2.17 11.26
CA ILE A 47 17.18 -0.75 11.42
C ILE A 47 16.08 0.15 10.87
N SER A 48 15.55 -0.14 9.68
CA SER A 48 14.45 0.63 9.10
C SER A 48 13.13 0.38 9.82
N PHE A 49 12.91 -0.81 10.37
CA PHE A 49 11.75 -1.08 11.24
C PHE A 49 11.76 -0.21 12.49
N LYS A 50 12.92 -0.03 13.15
CA LYS A 50 13.04 0.89 14.30
C LYS A 50 12.62 2.32 13.96
N LYS A 51 12.92 2.80 12.74
CA LYS A 51 12.46 4.12 12.25
C LYS A 51 10.96 4.15 11.93
N LEU A 52 10.37 3.02 11.52
CA LEU A 52 8.91 2.93 11.32
C LEU A 52 8.13 2.97 12.64
N LEU A 53 8.74 2.58 13.76
CA LEU A 53 8.08 2.62 15.07
C LEU A 53 7.71 4.04 15.52
N ASP A 54 8.44 5.06 15.07
CA ASP A 54 8.10 6.47 15.27
C ASP A 54 6.70 6.82 14.69
N TYR A 55 6.19 5.96 13.78
CA TYR A 55 4.91 6.10 13.09
C TYR A 55 3.99 4.89 13.31
N GLU A 56 4.23 4.06 14.34
CA GLU A 56 3.55 2.78 14.56
C GLU A 56 2.02 2.86 14.42
N GLY A 57 1.40 3.79 15.14
CA GLY A 57 -0.06 3.95 15.10
C GLY A 57 -0.58 4.26 13.70
N GLN A 58 0.04 5.22 13.00
CA GLN A 58 -0.37 5.59 11.64
C GLN A 58 -0.17 4.45 10.64
N VAL A 59 0.96 3.72 10.73
CA VAL A 59 1.24 2.59 9.84
C VAL A 59 0.20 1.49 10.04
N VAL A 60 -0.08 1.13 11.29
CA VAL A 60 -1.01 0.05 11.63
C VAL A 60 -2.44 0.42 11.22
N GLU A 61 -2.93 1.60 11.63
CA GLU A 61 -4.29 2.05 11.32
C GLU A 61 -4.54 2.16 9.81
N LEU A 62 -3.62 2.79 9.07
CA LEU A 62 -3.75 2.89 7.61
C LEU A 62 -3.70 1.53 6.95
N SER A 63 -2.80 0.63 7.38
CA SER A 63 -2.69 -0.72 6.78
C SER A 63 -3.93 -1.56 7.07
N MET A 64 -4.50 -1.47 8.28
CA MET A 64 -5.75 -2.15 8.63
C MET A 64 -6.91 -1.63 7.78
N LYS A 65 -7.08 -0.31 7.71
CA LYS A 65 -8.11 0.33 6.90
C LYS A 65 -7.98 -0.10 5.43
N THR A 66 -6.79 0.00 4.87
CA THR A 66 -6.55 -0.41 3.49
C THR A 66 -6.85 -1.89 3.28
N ALA A 67 -6.41 -2.79 4.16
CA ALA A 67 -6.69 -4.22 4.04
C ALA A 67 -8.19 -4.55 4.09
N SER A 68 -8.96 -3.85 4.92
CA SER A 68 -10.39 -4.12 5.07
C SER A 68 -11.27 -3.46 4.00
N THR A 69 -10.85 -2.31 3.43
CA THR A 69 -11.70 -1.54 2.51
C THR A 69 -11.24 -1.51 1.06
N CYS A 70 -10.01 -1.93 0.72
CA CYS A 70 -9.46 -1.66 -0.62
C CYS A 70 -10.26 -2.31 -1.76
N LEU A 71 -10.82 -3.50 -1.57
CA LEU A 71 -11.61 -4.18 -2.60
C LEU A 71 -12.87 -3.38 -2.95
N GLU A 72 -13.61 -2.94 -1.93
CA GLU A 72 -14.81 -2.12 -2.11
C GLU A 72 -14.47 -0.76 -2.74
N VAL A 73 -13.43 -0.09 -2.23
CA VAL A 73 -12.98 1.20 -2.77
C VAL A 73 -12.60 1.09 -4.24
N ILE A 74 -11.84 0.06 -4.64
CA ILE A 74 -11.41 -0.13 -6.03
C ILE A 74 -12.59 -0.52 -6.91
N TYR A 75 -13.50 -1.35 -6.40
CA TYR A 75 -14.72 -1.72 -7.12
C TYR A 75 -15.54 -0.48 -7.49
N HIS A 76 -15.84 0.39 -6.51
CA HIS A 76 -16.65 1.58 -6.74
C HIS A 76 -15.91 2.69 -7.50
N SER A 77 -14.62 2.89 -7.24
CA SER A 77 -13.85 3.99 -7.83
C SER A 77 -13.34 3.69 -9.24
N PHE A 78 -13.24 2.42 -9.65
CA PHE A 78 -12.66 2.02 -10.92
C PHE A 78 -13.45 0.92 -11.65
N ILE A 79 -13.65 -0.27 -11.06
CA ILE A 79 -14.21 -1.43 -11.78
C ILE A 79 -15.65 -1.18 -12.26
N ARG A 80 -16.50 -0.62 -11.39
CA ARG A 80 -17.91 -0.32 -11.71
C ARG A 80 -18.07 0.78 -12.77
N LYS A 81 -17.06 1.62 -12.96
CA LYS A 81 -17.12 2.76 -13.90
C LYS A 81 -16.99 2.28 -15.35
N GLY A 82 -17.74 2.92 -16.25
CA GLY A 82 -17.55 2.78 -17.69
C GLY A 82 -16.23 3.39 -18.16
N GLU A 83 -15.81 3.05 -19.39
CA GLU A 83 -14.53 3.47 -19.97
C GLU A 83 -14.36 5.00 -19.98
N ALA A 84 -15.40 5.74 -20.37
CA ALA A 84 -15.37 7.21 -20.43
C ALA A 84 -15.33 7.90 -19.05
N GLU A 85 -15.63 7.18 -17.97
CA GLU A 85 -15.63 7.72 -16.60
C GLU A 85 -14.30 7.48 -15.86
N ARG A 86 -13.40 6.69 -16.46
CA ARG A 86 -12.10 6.35 -15.87
C ARG A 86 -11.07 7.42 -16.17
N SER A 87 -10.13 7.59 -15.24
CA SER A 87 -9.00 8.47 -15.45
C SER A 87 -7.96 7.78 -16.31
N ASN A 88 -7.64 8.35 -17.48
CA ASN A 88 -6.56 7.87 -18.36
C ASN A 88 -5.25 7.65 -17.60
N TYR A 89 -4.94 8.54 -16.65
CA TYR A 89 -3.76 8.40 -15.79
C TYR A 89 -3.71 7.05 -15.04
N GLN A 90 -4.84 6.63 -14.45
CA GLN A 90 -4.90 5.35 -13.73
C GLN A 90 -4.83 4.16 -14.70
N CYS A 91 -5.54 4.25 -15.84
CA CYS A 91 -5.50 3.24 -16.88
C CYS A 91 -4.07 3.05 -17.41
N ASP A 92 -3.36 4.14 -17.69
CA ASP A 92 -1.98 4.14 -18.16
C ASP A 92 -1.02 3.53 -17.14
N LEU A 93 -1.18 3.83 -15.84
CA LEU A 93 -0.35 3.21 -14.81
C LEU A 93 -0.60 1.71 -14.66
N LEU A 94 -1.85 1.26 -14.78
CA LEU A 94 -2.23 -0.15 -14.67
C LEU A 94 -1.73 -0.98 -15.86
N THR A 95 -1.81 -0.40 -17.05
CA THR A 95 -1.65 -1.12 -18.32
C THR A 95 -0.36 -0.78 -19.05
N ARG A 96 0.35 0.28 -18.63
CA ARG A 96 1.49 0.88 -19.34
C ARG A 96 1.11 1.37 -20.75
N GLY A 97 -0.11 1.88 -20.89
CA GLY A 97 -0.65 2.40 -22.15
C GLY A 97 -1.06 1.31 -23.15
N VAL A 98 -1.12 0.05 -22.74
CA VAL A 98 -1.49 -1.08 -23.60
C VAL A 98 -2.67 -1.83 -23.01
N GLY A 99 -3.86 -1.65 -23.57
CA GLY A 99 -5.03 -2.39 -23.11
C GLY A 99 -6.35 -1.90 -23.67
N GLY A 100 -7.41 -2.44 -23.09
CA GLY A 100 -8.79 -2.01 -23.25
C GLY A 100 -9.57 -2.40 -21.99
N PHE A 101 -10.84 -2.01 -21.93
CA PHE A 101 -11.67 -2.11 -20.73
C PHE A 101 -11.56 -3.44 -19.94
N GLU A 102 -11.61 -4.58 -20.64
CA GLU A 102 -11.49 -5.93 -20.05
C GLU A 102 -10.12 -6.19 -19.41
N PHE A 103 -9.05 -5.69 -20.03
CA PHE A 103 -7.69 -5.84 -19.51
C PHE A 103 -7.48 -4.95 -18.29
N GLU A 104 -7.99 -3.72 -18.33
CA GLU A 104 -7.97 -2.80 -17.18
C GLU A 104 -8.66 -3.41 -15.97
N ASN A 105 -9.83 -4.04 -16.15
CA ASN A 105 -10.57 -4.70 -15.08
C ASN A 105 -9.75 -5.81 -14.41
N ARG A 106 -9.17 -6.70 -15.21
CA ARG A 106 -8.32 -7.80 -14.69
C ARG A 106 -7.10 -7.28 -13.94
N LYS A 107 -6.44 -6.23 -14.46
CA LYS A 107 -5.30 -5.60 -13.77
C LYS A 107 -5.75 -4.91 -12.47
N ALA A 108 -6.91 -4.28 -12.46
CA ALA A 108 -7.45 -3.65 -11.27
C ALA A 108 -7.76 -4.67 -10.17
N GLU A 109 -8.38 -5.80 -10.50
CA GLU A 109 -8.64 -6.91 -9.56
C GLU A 109 -7.33 -7.50 -9.02
N GLU A 110 -6.35 -7.76 -9.89
CA GLU A 110 -5.03 -8.25 -9.50
C GLU A 110 -4.35 -7.30 -8.51
N TRP A 111 -4.38 -6.00 -8.80
CA TRP A 111 -3.74 -5.00 -7.95
C TRP A 111 -4.51 -4.73 -6.67
N ALA A 112 -5.83 -4.87 -6.67
CA ALA A 112 -6.65 -4.81 -5.47
C ALA A 112 -6.30 -5.94 -4.50
N SER A 113 -6.16 -7.17 -5.01
CA SER A 113 -5.68 -8.32 -4.24
C SER A 113 -4.27 -8.10 -3.69
N GLN A 114 -3.35 -7.56 -4.51
CA GLN A 114 -2.00 -7.24 -4.06
C GLN A 114 -1.97 -6.16 -2.97
N LEU A 115 -2.78 -5.10 -3.11
CA LEU A 115 -2.92 -4.04 -2.11
C LEU A 115 -3.39 -4.62 -0.78
N GLN A 116 -4.42 -5.47 -0.80
CA GLN A 116 -4.90 -6.16 0.40
C GLN A 116 -3.81 -7.02 1.04
N CYS A 117 -3.24 -7.95 0.27
CA CYS A 117 -2.23 -8.90 0.74
C CYS A 117 -0.97 -8.21 1.26
N TRP A 118 -0.52 -7.13 0.62
CA TRP A 118 0.66 -6.39 1.07
C TRP A 118 0.37 -5.56 2.32
N SER A 119 -0.85 -5.05 2.48
CA SER A 119 -1.28 -4.40 3.73
C SER A 119 -1.27 -5.39 4.89
N LEU A 120 -1.82 -6.59 4.68
CA LEU A 120 -1.75 -7.68 5.68
C LEU A 120 -0.31 -8.11 5.96
N SER A 121 0.55 -8.19 4.95
CA SER A 121 1.97 -8.53 5.11
C SER A 121 2.74 -7.46 5.91
N LEU A 122 2.38 -6.19 5.75
CA LEU A 122 2.95 -5.10 6.54
C LEU A 122 2.50 -5.23 8.01
N LEU A 123 1.23 -5.50 8.27
CA LEU A 123 0.73 -5.76 9.64
C LEU A 123 1.43 -6.96 10.28
N ASP A 124 1.61 -8.05 9.53
CA ASP A 124 2.34 -9.25 9.99
C ASP A 124 3.79 -8.93 10.42
N CYS A 125 4.45 -7.96 9.77
CA CYS A 125 5.78 -7.50 10.21
C CYS A 125 5.76 -6.85 11.61
N PHE A 126 4.66 -6.20 11.99
CA PHE A 126 4.48 -5.63 13.33
C PHE A 126 4.11 -6.71 14.35
N VAL A 127 3.17 -7.59 14.01
CA VAL A 127 2.71 -8.70 14.87
C VAL A 127 3.86 -9.63 15.24
N LYS A 128 4.71 -10.03 14.27
CA LYS A 128 5.90 -10.87 14.50
C LYS A 128 6.92 -10.27 15.46
N ARG A 129 6.81 -8.98 15.76
CA ARG A 129 7.68 -8.23 16.67
C ARG A 129 6.93 -7.72 17.89
N GLU A 130 5.71 -8.22 18.13
CA GLU A 130 4.84 -7.86 19.24
C GLU A 130 4.53 -6.34 19.29
N ARG A 131 4.45 -5.71 18.12
CA ARG A 131 4.10 -4.28 17.96
C ARG A 131 2.68 -4.12 17.44
N GLY A 132 2.02 -3.03 17.83
CA GLY A 132 0.69 -2.67 17.35
C GLY A 132 -0.45 -3.60 17.78
N LEU A 133 -0.20 -4.57 18.68
CA LEU A 133 -1.20 -5.57 19.07
C LEU A 133 -2.47 -4.94 19.68
N ASN A 134 -2.32 -3.88 20.46
CA ASN A 134 -3.43 -3.11 21.03
C ASN A 134 -4.24 -2.34 19.97
N LEU A 135 -3.72 -2.14 18.76
CA LEU A 135 -4.47 -1.52 17.66
C LEU A 135 -5.09 -2.60 16.77
N ILE A 136 -4.35 -3.68 16.51
CA ILE A 136 -4.77 -4.78 15.65
C ILE A 136 -5.88 -5.63 16.30
N CYS A 137 -5.79 -5.89 17.60
CA CYS A 137 -6.67 -6.81 18.31
C CYS A 137 -7.86 -6.14 19.03
N ASN A 138 -7.98 -4.81 18.98
CA ASN A 138 -9.04 -4.06 19.67
C ASN A 138 -10.10 -3.49 18.70
N GLN A 139 -10.44 -4.24 17.65
CA GLN A 139 -11.59 -3.93 16.79
C GLN A 139 -12.82 -4.74 17.18
#